data_AF-A0A959YBG2-F1
#
_entry.id   AF-A0A959YBG2-F1
#
_cell.length_a   1.000
_cell.length_b   1.000
_cell.length_c   1.000
_cell.angle_alpha   90.00
_cell.angle_beta   90.00
_cell.angle_gamma   90.00
#
_symmetry.space_group_name_H-M   'P 1'
#
loop_
_entity.id
_entity.type
_entity.pdbx_description
1 polymer ?
#
loop_
_entity_poly.entity_id
_entity_poly.type
_entity_poly.pdbx_seq_one_letter_code
_entity_poly.pdbx_strand_id
1 'polypeptide(L)'
;MRCPALLLLLVCTAVCPAQVQTDHVRPVDTDPGYDPLEDSSAVSWNAGAQNDRLLLFLGGTGSSSSSSYNALRLFAAGLGFHVINLSYPNNV
;
A
#
# COMPACT_ATOMS: atom_id res chain seq x y z
N MET A 1 28.67 -39.45 12.25
CA MET A 1 27.20 -39.25 12.30
C MET A 1 26.91 -37.85 11.75
N ARG A 2 26.62 -37.77 10.44
CA ARG A 2 26.31 -36.52 9.76
C ARG A 2 24.86 -36.18 10.08
N CYS A 3 24.62 -35.12 10.86
CA CYS A 3 23.29 -34.70 11.27
C CYS A 3 22.65 -33.91 10.11
N PRO A 4 21.77 -34.50 9.29
CA PRO A 4 21.20 -33.83 8.12
C PRO A 4 20.09 -32.84 8.51
N ALA A 5 19.58 -32.96 9.74
CA ALA A 5 18.47 -32.17 10.26
C ALA A 5 18.80 -30.69 10.44
N LEU A 6 20.08 -30.35 10.70
CA LEU A 6 20.51 -28.96 10.86
C LEU A 6 20.52 -28.19 9.52
N LEU A 7 20.76 -28.89 8.40
CA LEU A 7 20.75 -28.29 7.07
C LEU A 7 19.32 -28.00 6.58
N LEU A 8 18.35 -28.83 6.96
CA LEU A 8 16.94 -28.66 6.58
C LEU A 8 16.28 -27.47 7.30
N LEU A 9 16.70 -27.19 8.54
CA LEU A 9 16.17 -26.06 9.32
C LEU A 9 16.61 -24.69 8.77
N LEU A 10 17.77 -24.63 8.11
CA LEU A 10 18.31 -23.38 7.56
C LEU A 10 17.63 -22.92 6.26
N VAL A 11 16.94 -23.82 5.54
CA VAL A 11 16.34 -23.51 4.24
C VAL A 11 14.94 -22.89 4.38
N CYS A 12 14.24 -23.10 5.49
CA CYS A 12 12.89 -22.57 5.70
C CYS A 12 12.81 -21.09 6.10
N THR A 13 13.92 -20.45 6.50
CA THR A 13 13.91 -19.06 6.98
C THR A 13 13.94 -18.01 5.86
N ALA A 14 14.12 -18.42 4.59
CA ALA A 14 14.39 -17.49 3.50
C ALA A 14 13.16 -17.02 2.71
N VAL A 15 11.96 -17.56 2.96
CA VAL A 15 10.75 -17.20 2.21
C VAL A 15 9.76 -16.50 3.13
N CYS A 16 10.07 -15.26 3.51
CA CYS A 16 9.06 -14.37 4.08
C CYS A 16 8.31 -13.77 2.88
N PRO A 17 7.04 -14.15 2.58
CA PRO A 17 6.26 -13.42 1.60
C PRO A 17 6.30 -11.93 1.94
N ALA A 18 6.69 -11.11 0.97
CA ALA A 18 6.79 -9.68 1.19
C ALA A 18 5.40 -9.12 1.52
N GLN A 19 5.35 -8.40 2.64
CA GLN A 19 4.14 -7.77 3.13
C GLN A 19 3.82 -6.53 2.29
N VAL A 20 2.53 -6.25 2.08
CA VAL A 20 2.09 -4.98 1.49
C VAL A 20 2.54 -3.84 2.39
N GLN A 21 3.30 -2.91 1.82
CA GLN A 21 3.74 -1.67 2.45
C GLN A 21 2.74 -0.56 2.16
N THR A 22 2.71 0.45 3.02
CA THR A 22 1.79 1.57 2.91
C THR A 22 2.43 2.83 3.45
N ASP A 23 2.44 3.87 2.62
CA ASP A 23 2.76 5.23 3.03
C ASP A 23 1.53 6.13 2.91
N HIS A 24 1.49 7.15 3.77
CA HIS A 24 0.45 8.17 3.75
C HIS A 24 1.11 9.51 3.45
N VAL A 25 0.59 10.22 2.45
CA VAL A 25 1.11 11.50 1.98
C VAL A 25 0.01 12.53 2.12
N ARG A 26 0.24 13.55 2.96
CA ARG A 26 -0.71 14.66 3.09
C ARG A 26 -0.42 15.73 2.05
N PRO A 27 -1.45 16.38 1.47
CA PRO A 27 -1.25 17.44 0.49
C PRO A 27 -0.34 18.57 1.00
N VAL A 28 -0.58 19.01 2.25
CA VAL A 28 0.20 20.09 2.90
C VAL A 28 1.69 19.77 3.08
N ASP A 29 2.07 18.49 3.12
CA ASP A 29 3.47 18.08 3.23
C ASP A 29 4.22 18.28 1.90
N THR A 30 3.48 18.34 0.78
CA THR A 30 4.03 18.54 -0.57
C THR A 30 3.91 19.96 -1.09
N ASP A 31 2.82 20.65 -0.74
CA ASP A 31 2.55 22.03 -1.14
C ASP A 31 1.87 22.76 0.03
N PRO A 32 2.52 23.79 0.61
CA PRO A 32 1.97 24.57 1.71
C PRO A 32 0.67 25.34 1.39
N GLY A 33 0.25 25.41 0.12
CA GLY A 33 -1.00 26.03 -0.30
C GLY A 33 -2.27 25.25 0.03
N TYR A 34 -2.15 23.96 0.37
CA TYR A 34 -3.29 23.11 0.75
C TYR A 34 -3.72 23.32 2.21
N ASP A 35 -5.00 23.03 2.51
CA ASP A 35 -5.52 23.09 3.87
C ASP A 35 -4.80 22.04 4.75
N PRO A 36 -4.21 22.42 5.90
CA PRO A 36 -3.62 21.47 6.84
C PRO A 36 -4.60 20.40 7.36
N LEU A 37 -5.91 20.61 7.24
CA LEU A 37 -6.93 19.66 7.66
C LEU A 37 -7.30 18.63 6.58
N GLU A 38 -6.79 18.77 5.34
CA GLU A 38 -7.00 17.75 4.32
C GLU A 38 -6.34 16.42 4.71
N ASP A 39 -7.08 15.34 4.46
CA ASP A 39 -6.65 13.99 4.80
C ASP A 39 -5.59 13.47 3.82
N SER A 40 -4.85 12.46 4.26
CA SER A 40 -3.75 11.86 3.51
C SER A 40 -4.24 10.96 2.38
N SER A 41 -3.56 11.03 1.24
CA SER A 41 -3.62 9.97 0.23
C SER A 41 -2.77 8.79 0.69
N ALA A 42 -3.15 7.58 0.28
CA ALA A 42 -2.44 6.35 0.67
C ALA A 42 -1.78 5.68 -0.54
N VAL A 43 -0.51 5.35 -0.42
CA VAL A 43 0.29 4.66 -1.44
C VAL A 43 0.61 3.26 -0.93
N SER A 44 0.25 2.22 -1.67
CA SER A 44 0.55 0.83 -1.32
C SER A 44 1.31 0.11 -2.41
N TRP A 45 2.24 -0.74 -2.01
CA TRP A 45 2.96 -1.63 -2.92
C TRP A 45 3.37 -2.90 -2.20
N ASN A 46 3.69 -3.94 -2.96
CA ASN A 46 4.30 -5.15 -2.44
C ASN A 46 5.70 -5.31 -3.06
N ALA A 47 6.76 -5.27 -2.26
CA ALA A 47 8.13 -5.39 -2.77
C ALA A 47 8.46 -6.79 -3.33
N GLY A 48 7.75 -7.83 -2.90
CA GLY A 48 7.96 -9.21 -3.38
C GLY A 48 6.97 -9.65 -4.45
N ALA A 49 6.03 -8.79 -4.85
CA ALA A 49 5.14 -8.99 -5.98
C ALA A 49 4.98 -7.66 -6.70
N GLN A 50 5.66 -7.47 -7.83
CA GLN A 50 5.56 -6.27 -8.66
C GLN A 50 5.25 -6.66 -10.09
N ASN A 51 4.24 -6.01 -10.67
CA ASN A 51 3.84 -6.21 -12.06
C ASN A 51 4.05 -4.95 -12.93
N ASP A 52 4.74 -3.94 -12.38
CA ASP A 52 5.05 -2.64 -12.99
C ASP A 52 3.81 -1.87 -13.48
N ARG A 53 2.65 -2.05 -12.81
CA ARG A 53 1.42 -1.33 -13.11
C ARG A 53 1.00 -0.45 -11.94
N LEU A 54 0.60 0.76 -12.28
CA LEU A 54 -0.01 1.71 -11.37
C LEU A 54 -1.54 1.57 -11.41
N LEU A 55 -2.16 1.44 -10.25
CA LEU A 55 -3.59 1.59 -10.05
C LEU A 55 -3.83 2.90 -9.28
N LEU A 56 -4.38 3.90 -9.98
CA LEU A 56 -4.88 5.12 -9.34
C LEU A 56 -6.39 4.96 -9.09
N PHE A 57 -6.81 5.15 -7.85
CA PHE A 57 -8.21 5.05 -7.47
C PHE A 57 -8.70 6.32 -6.77
N LEU A 58 -9.90 6.74 -7.15
CA LEU A 58 -10.62 7.88 -6.59
C LEU A 58 -11.94 7.39 -6.01
N GLY A 59 -12.20 7.77 -4.75
CA GLY A 59 -13.47 7.51 -4.09
C GLY A 59 -14.65 8.22 -4.76
N GLY A 60 -15.83 7.63 -4.65
CA GLY A 60 -17.10 8.24 -5.07
C GLY A 60 -17.66 9.22 -4.03
N THR A 61 -18.70 9.99 -4.38
CA THR A 61 -19.31 11.02 -3.50
C THR A 61 -19.45 10.54 -2.04
N GLY A 62 -19.04 11.39 -1.09
CA GLY A 62 -19.12 11.09 0.34
C GLY A 62 -17.97 10.23 0.89
N SER A 63 -17.03 9.79 0.05
CA SER A 63 -15.78 9.14 0.48
C SER A 63 -14.60 10.08 0.26
N SER A 64 -14.26 10.84 1.30
CA SER A 64 -13.17 11.81 1.25
C SER A 64 -11.83 11.24 1.74
N SER A 65 -11.84 10.12 2.48
CA SER A 65 -10.64 9.55 3.10
C SER A 65 -10.05 8.40 2.29
N SER A 66 -8.73 8.34 2.20
CA SER A 66 -8.02 7.19 1.63
C SER A 66 -8.17 5.91 2.48
N SER A 67 -8.67 6.02 3.71
CA SER A 67 -8.99 4.87 4.55
C SER A 67 -10.27 4.14 4.11
N SER A 68 -11.20 4.82 3.42
CA SER A 68 -12.51 4.25 3.04
C SER A 68 -12.41 3.05 2.09
N TYR A 69 -11.28 2.89 1.40
CA TYR A 69 -11.07 1.84 0.39
C TYR A 69 -9.87 0.94 0.70
N ASN A 70 -9.57 0.77 1.99
CA ASN A 70 -8.41 0.01 2.43
C ASN A 70 -8.39 -1.43 1.88
N ALA A 71 -9.54 -2.12 1.83
CA ALA A 71 -9.63 -3.47 1.30
C ALA A 71 -9.26 -3.56 -0.18
N LEU A 72 -9.79 -2.67 -1.02
CA LEU A 72 -9.46 -2.60 -2.45
C LEU A 72 -7.96 -2.34 -2.64
N ARG A 73 -7.43 -1.37 -1.90
CA ARG A 73 -6.04 -0.94 -1.98
C ARG A 73 -5.07 -2.06 -1.60
N LEU A 74 -5.28 -2.70 -0.46
CA LEU A 74 -4.42 -3.80 0.01
C LEU A 74 -4.53 -5.04 -0.88
N PHE A 75 -5.74 -5.34 -1.38
CA PHE A 75 -5.94 -6.42 -2.32
C PHE A 75 -5.17 -6.19 -3.63
N ALA A 76 -5.33 -5.02 -4.26
CA ALA A 76 -4.64 -4.69 -5.50
C ALA A 76 -3.11 -4.64 -5.32
N ALA A 77 -2.61 -4.09 -4.20
CA ALA A 77 -1.19 -4.13 -3.89
C ALA A 77 -0.68 -5.56 -3.69
N GLY A 78 -1.49 -6.44 -3.09
CA GLY A 78 -1.21 -7.88 -2.98
C GLY A 78 -1.12 -8.61 -4.33
N LEU A 79 -1.83 -8.12 -5.36
CA LEU A 79 -1.71 -8.60 -6.75
C LEU A 79 -0.51 -8.01 -7.51
N GLY A 80 0.27 -7.16 -6.83
CA GLY A 80 1.52 -6.58 -7.31
C GLY A 80 1.41 -5.27 -8.07
N PHE A 81 0.25 -4.61 -8.00
CA PHE A 81 0.12 -3.23 -8.45
C PHE A 81 0.80 -2.28 -7.45
N HIS A 82 1.32 -1.16 -7.95
CA HIS A 82 1.50 0.03 -7.12
C HIS A 82 0.16 0.75 -7.07
N VAL A 83 -0.36 1.03 -5.89
CA VAL A 83 -1.70 1.59 -5.73
C VAL A 83 -1.60 2.96 -5.09
N ILE A 84 -2.23 3.95 -5.71
CA ILE A 84 -2.45 5.27 -5.12
C ILE A 84 -3.95 5.41 -4.89
N ASN A 85 -4.34 5.55 -3.63
CA ASN A 85 -5.70 5.88 -3.24
C ASN A 85 -5.78 7.34 -2.81
N LEU A 86 -6.45 8.17 -3.61
CA LEU A 86 -6.53 9.61 -3.36
C LEU A 86 -7.56 9.92 -2.28
N SER A 87 -7.12 10.72 -1.31
CA SER A 87 -8.03 11.48 -0.45
C SER A 87 -8.25 12.84 -1.08
N TYR A 88 -9.50 13.27 -1.20
CA TYR A 88 -9.85 14.60 -1.68
C TYR A 88 -11.17 15.08 -1.09
N PRO A 89 -11.40 16.40 -1.00
CA PRO A 89 -12.70 16.95 -0.63
C PRO A 89 -13.75 16.54 -1.68
N ASN A 90 -14.56 15.54 -1.33
CA ASN A 90 -15.54 14.94 -2.23
C ASN A 90 -16.97 15.17 -1.72
N ASN A 91 -17.37 16.43 -1.70
CA ASN A 91 -18.70 16.91 -1.27
C ASN A 91 -19.66 17.20 -2.44
N VAL A 92 -19.34 16.70 -3.64
CA VAL A 92 -20.09 16.93 -4.88
C VAL A 92 -21.23 15.94 -5.05
#